data_AF-A0A6A5FM98-F1
#
_entry.id   AF-A0A6A5FM98-F1
#
_cell.length_a   1.000
_cell.length_b   1.000
_cell.length_c   1.000
_cell.angle_alpha   90.00
_cell.angle_beta   90.00
_cell.angle_gamma   90.00
#
_symmetry.space_group_name_H-M   'P 1'
#
loop_
_entity.id
_entity.type
_entity.pdbx_description
1 polymer ?
#
loop_
_entity_poly.entity_id
_entity_poly.type
_entity_poly.pdbx_seq_one_letter_code
_entity_poly.pdbx_strand_id
1 'polypeptide(L)'
;MCLVSVIFALSFLTTSAYPLHRNTREATWNDSIANQAHDKTELTKDVDQIYKSHIDSSSLYDPDNHSKNPVAEEMQGKLIMESERLRNRLRQELAELRERLSPSPAHLSSTLASMRERLAPFTQQLQNSLSSNTQDLCGQLSLYLQGLETAEAQAEASPALYQEAFHWMSQTLEHSSSEVANLISEFHTKSVGVIEHLKAINAREQEAAKSEHWQEISSRLGQEVSSMRVEAQNRVGALKAELTALLETAWPGKAEVTASLERFCQNAALQSQVFQARMERMFQGLEEELEVKGASSLSPSSSSTSTQPGGYLQEDFSVKLSALIQDILHSV
;
A
#
# COMPACT_ATOMS: atom_id res chain seq x y z
N MET A 1 -47.41 5.92 -9.91
CA MET A 1 -46.97 6.77 -8.76
C MET A 1 -47.63 6.27 -7.48
N CYS A 2 -47.13 5.19 -6.90
CA CYS A 2 -47.50 4.70 -5.57
C CYS A 2 -46.36 3.80 -5.07
N LEU A 3 -45.22 4.38 -4.65
CA LEU A 3 -44.24 3.69 -3.79
C LEU A 3 -43.20 4.66 -3.20
N VAL A 4 -43.64 5.78 -2.63
CA VAL A 4 -42.75 6.74 -1.94
C VAL A 4 -43.13 6.89 -0.45
N SER A 5 -43.94 5.97 0.09
CA SER A 5 -44.46 6.07 1.47
C SER A 5 -44.14 4.86 2.36
N VAL A 6 -43.11 4.05 2.03
CA VAL A 6 -42.76 2.85 2.83
C VAL A 6 -41.32 2.83 3.35
N ILE A 7 -40.53 3.89 3.19
CA ILE A 7 -39.22 3.99 3.87
C ILE A 7 -39.10 5.35 4.57
N PHE A 8 -40.02 5.59 5.50
CA PHE A 8 -39.84 6.63 6.52
C PHE A 8 -40.41 6.19 7.89
N ALA A 9 -40.45 4.88 8.12
CA ALA A 9 -40.76 4.30 9.42
C ALA A 9 -39.76 3.16 9.66
N LEU A 10 -38.78 3.42 10.53
CA LEU A 10 -37.93 2.48 11.30
C LEU A 10 -36.52 3.05 11.52
N SER A 11 -36.45 4.24 12.08
CA SER A 11 -35.22 4.75 12.68
C SER A 11 -35.58 5.38 14.01
N PHE A 12 -35.76 4.56 15.05
CA PHE A 12 -35.49 4.83 16.47
C PHE A 12 -35.66 3.50 17.25
N LEU A 13 -34.84 3.30 18.29
CA LEU A 13 -34.67 2.10 19.15
C LEU A 13 -33.73 1.03 18.54
N THR A 14 -32.59 0.62 19.13
CA THR A 14 -32.24 0.44 20.55
C THR A 14 -30.73 0.58 20.80
N THR A 15 -30.33 1.49 21.69
CA THR A 15 -29.04 1.48 22.38
C THR A 15 -29.35 1.25 23.85
N SER A 16 -29.03 0.08 24.40
CA SER A 16 -29.21 -0.21 25.82
C SER A 16 -28.02 0.36 26.61
N ALA A 17 -28.20 1.56 27.16
CA ALA A 17 -27.42 2.04 28.29
C ALA A 17 -28.26 1.83 29.56
N TYR A 18 -27.71 1.10 30.52
CA TYR A 18 -28.28 0.89 31.85
C TYR A 18 -28.21 2.19 32.66
N PRO A 19 -29.33 2.78 33.13
CA PRO A 19 -29.27 3.85 34.12
C PRO A 19 -29.17 3.27 35.55
N LEU A 20 -28.19 3.78 36.28
CA LEU A 20 -27.99 3.53 37.70
C LEU A 20 -29.21 3.95 38.52
N HIS A 21 -29.66 2.99 39.30
CA HIS A 21 -30.72 3.04 40.29
C HIS A 21 -30.41 4.08 41.38
N ARG A 22 -31.23 5.14 41.50
CA ARG A 22 -31.25 6.04 42.65
C ARG A 22 -32.62 5.96 43.32
N ASN A 23 -32.71 5.16 44.38
CA ASN A 23 -33.87 5.14 45.25
C ASN A 23 -33.97 6.46 46.02
N THR A 24 -35.08 7.14 45.82
CA THR A 24 -35.52 8.30 46.59
C THR A 24 -36.44 7.78 47.69
N ARG A 25 -35.96 7.79 48.94
CA ARG A 25 -36.81 7.73 50.14
C ARG A 25 -36.18 8.61 51.23
N GLU A 26 -36.74 9.81 51.30
CA GLU A 26 -36.95 10.68 52.46
C GLU A 26 -36.14 10.40 53.73
N ALA A 27 -35.26 11.34 54.08
CA ALA A 27 -34.94 11.67 55.46
C ALA A 27 -35.41 13.11 55.71
N THR A 28 -36.32 13.23 56.67
CA THR A 28 -37.01 14.43 57.13
C THR A 28 -36.03 15.43 57.73
N TRP A 29 -36.01 16.66 57.23
CA TRP A 29 -35.45 17.81 57.96
C TRP A 29 -36.45 18.95 57.89
N ASN A 30 -37.31 19.01 58.90
CA ASN A 30 -38.01 20.23 59.25
C ASN A 30 -37.05 21.13 60.02
N ASP A 31 -36.82 22.28 59.41
CA ASP A 31 -37.01 23.61 59.97
C ASP A 31 -35.90 24.30 60.78
N SER A 32 -35.64 25.51 60.27
CA SER A 32 -35.21 26.74 60.93
C SER A 32 -33.93 26.74 61.77
N ILE A 33 -32.82 27.18 61.17
CA ILE A 33 -31.99 28.24 61.79
C ILE A 33 -31.56 29.23 60.71
N ALA A 34 -31.80 30.51 61.02
CA ALA A 34 -31.60 31.69 60.22
C ALA A 34 -30.19 31.83 59.63
N ASN A 35 -30.13 32.43 58.44
CA ASN A 35 -28.91 33.00 57.85
C ASN A 35 -28.30 34.03 58.81
N GLN A 36 -27.19 33.68 59.45
CA GLN A 36 -26.29 34.62 60.09
C GLN A 36 -24.93 34.50 59.43
N ALA A 37 -24.60 35.49 58.61
CA ALA A 37 -23.26 35.65 58.05
C ALA A 37 -22.31 36.02 59.20
N HIS A 38 -21.62 35.03 59.75
CA HIS A 38 -20.45 35.24 60.61
C HIS A 38 -19.17 35.06 59.79
N ASP A 39 -18.20 35.92 60.11
CA ASP A 39 -16.98 36.25 59.38
C ASP A 39 -16.18 35.04 58.85
N LYS A 40 -15.82 35.09 57.56
CA LYS A 40 -14.89 34.18 56.87
C LYS A 40 -13.41 34.41 57.24
N THR A 41 -13.11 34.76 58.49
CA THR A 41 -11.72 35.01 58.94
C THR A 41 -11.19 33.97 59.93
N GLU A 42 -12.02 33.06 60.45
CA GLU A 42 -11.56 32.06 61.43
C GLU A 42 -11.01 30.77 60.81
N LEU A 43 -11.53 30.30 59.67
CA LEU A 43 -11.09 29.02 59.11
C LEU A 43 -9.64 29.04 58.57
N THR A 44 -9.21 30.17 58.00
CA THR A 44 -7.81 30.32 57.52
C THR A 44 -6.82 30.47 58.66
N LYS A 45 -7.24 31.12 59.75
CA LYS A 45 -6.39 31.31 60.94
C LYS A 45 -6.23 30.02 61.74
N ASP A 46 -7.29 29.22 61.79
CA ASP A 46 -7.29 27.91 62.45
C ASP A 46 -6.44 26.89 61.68
N VAL A 47 -6.51 26.85 60.36
CA VAL A 47 -5.64 25.97 59.55
C VAL A 47 -4.17 26.38 59.69
N ASP A 48 -3.85 27.68 59.64
CA ASP A 48 -2.48 28.17 59.80
C ASP A 48 -1.94 27.90 61.21
N GLN A 49 -2.79 28.01 62.24
CA GLN A 49 -2.46 27.70 63.64
C GLN A 49 -2.33 26.20 63.90
N ILE A 50 -3.14 25.36 63.26
CA ILE A 50 -3.07 23.89 63.35
C ILE A 50 -1.77 23.41 62.68
N TYR A 51 -1.45 23.90 61.48
CA TYR A 51 -0.17 23.57 60.83
C TYR A 51 1.02 24.06 61.65
N LYS A 52 0.98 25.29 62.17
CA LYS A 52 2.05 25.87 62.97
C LYS A 52 2.24 25.16 64.31
N SER A 53 1.16 24.78 64.99
CA SER A 53 1.23 24.03 66.25
C SER A 53 1.69 22.58 66.06
N HIS A 54 1.38 21.93 64.93
CA HIS A 54 1.90 20.60 64.62
C HIS A 54 3.38 20.63 64.18
N ILE A 55 3.83 21.70 63.52
CA ILE A 55 5.23 21.90 63.15
C ILE A 55 6.08 22.28 64.39
N ASP A 56 5.56 23.12 65.29
CA ASP A 56 6.25 23.53 66.52
C ASP A 56 6.23 22.44 67.62
N SER A 57 5.25 21.52 67.62
CA SER A 57 5.17 20.42 68.61
C SER A 57 5.86 19.14 68.17
N SER A 58 6.17 18.99 66.88
CA SER A 58 7.01 17.90 66.39
C SER A 58 8.46 18.35 66.42
N SER A 59 9.27 17.69 67.25
CA SER A 59 10.73 17.84 67.36
C SER A 59 11.45 17.50 66.03
N LEU A 60 11.27 18.33 64.99
CA LEU A 60 11.76 18.12 63.63
C LEU A 60 12.93 19.04 63.25
N TYR A 61 13.44 19.84 64.18
CA TYR A 61 14.72 20.55 64.06
C TYR A 61 15.69 20.11 65.15
N ASP A 62 15.84 18.79 65.31
CA ASP A 62 17.07 18.24 65.85
C ASP A 62 18.02 17.99 64.67
N PRO A 63 19.07 18.80 64.47
CA PRO A 63 20.01 18.64 63.36
C PRO A 63 20.78 17.31 63.41
N ASP A 64 20.70 16.56 64.52
CA ASP A 64 21.34 15.26 64.69
C ASP A 64 20.40 14.06 64.47
N ASN A 65 19.10 14.28 64.22
CA ASN A 65 18.18 13.18 63.97
C ASN A 65 18.11 12.81 62.47
N HIS A 66 19.19 12.22 61.98
CA HIS A 66 19.23 11.46 60.73
C HIS A 66 18.36 10.17 60.77
N SER A 67 17.31 10.10 61.61
CA SER A 67 16.35 9.01 61.54
C SER A 67 15.44 9.24 60.33
N LYS A 68 15.86 8.66 59.21
CA LYS A 68 15.03 8.34 58.04
C LYS A 68 13.60 8.04 58.49
N ASN A 69 12.67 8.91 58.13
CA ASN A 69 11.26 8.69 58.43
C ASN A 69 10.83 7.40 57.71
N PRO A 70 10.50 6.32 58.45
CA PRO A 70 10.26 5.00 57.84
C PRO A 70 9.03 5.02 56.91
N VAL A 71 8.09 5.93 57.16
CA VAL A 71 6.91 6.12 56.30
C VAL A 71 7.30 6.81 54.99
N ALA A 72 8.25 7.75 55.04
CA ALA A 72 8.77 8.42 53.83
C ALA A 72 9.58 7.46 52.96
N GLU A 73 10.42 6.60 53.55
CA GLU A 73 11.16 5.56 52.81
C GLU A 73 10.21 4.51 52.19
N GLU A 74 9.17 4.09 52.92
CA GLU A 74 8.16 3.15 52.38
C GLU A 74 7.36 3.78 51.22
N MET A 75 6.96 5.05 51.35
CA MET A 75 6.28 5.78 50.28
C MET A 75 7.18 5.96 49.06
N GLN A 76 8.45 6.32 49.25
CA GLN A 76 9.42 6.47 48.17
C GLN A 76 9.67 5.12 47.46
N GLY A 77 9.81 4.02 48.21
CA GLY A 77 9.93 2.68 47.65
C GLY A 77 8.70 2.27 46.82
N LYS A 78 7.49 2.54 47.31
CA LYS A 78 6.24 2.29 46.56
C LYS A 78 6.12 3.16 45.31
N LEU A 79 6.48 4.45 45.39
CA LEU A 79 6.49 5.35 44.25
C LEU A 79 7.47 4.91 43.16
N ILE A 80 8.68 4.49 43.54
CA ILE A 80 9.67 3.95 42.59
C ILE A 80 9.09 2.72 41.90
N MET A 81 8.57 1.76 42.66
CA MET A 81 7.98 0.52 42.13
C MET A 81 6.81 0.80 41.16
N GLU A 82 5.89 1.69 41.53
CA GLU A 82 4.77 2.06 40.65
C GLU A 82 5.24 2.85 39.42
N SER A 83 6.28 3.69 39.55
CA SER A 83 6.87 4.41 38.41
C SER A 83 7.53 3.45 37.41
N GLU A 84 8.23 2.43 37.90
CA GLU A 84 8.85 1.39 37.06
C GLU A 84 7.80 0.52 36.38
N ARG A 85 6.74 0.14 37.12
CA ARG A 85 5.60 -0.58 36.57
C ARG A 85 4.93 0.20 35.45
N LEU A 86 4.68 1.50 35.66
CA LEU A 86 4.11 2.38 34.65
C LEU A 86 5.03 2.51 33.43
N ARG A 87 6.33 2.69 33.64
CA ARG A 87 7.33 2.79 32.56
C ARG A 87 7.38 1.52 31.72
N ASN A 88 7.32 0.35 32.36
CA ASN A 88 7.31 -0.93 31.66
C ASN A 88 6.02 -1.11 30.86
N ARG A 89 4.87 -0.76 31.44
CA ARG A 89 3.58 -0.80 30.75
C ARG A 89 3.55 0.15 29.56
N LEU A 90 4.03 1.39 29.72
CA LEU A 90 4.09 2.35 28.61
C LEU A 90 4.98 1.85 27.46
N ARG A 91 6.11 1.22 27.76
CA ARG A 91 6.96 0.61 26.73
C ARG A 91 6.29 -0.54 26.02
N GLN A 92 5.57 -1.37 26.75
CA GLN A 92 4.80 -2.47 26.17
C GLN A 92 3.70 -1.94 25.25
N GLU A 93 2.92 -0.96 25.71
CA GLU A 93 1.86 -0.33 24.91
C GLU A 93 2.43 0.38 23.67
N LEU A 94 3.59 1.04 23.78
CA LEU A 94 4.27 1.65 22.63
C LEU A 94 4.83 0.61 21.66
N ALA A 95 5.32 -0.54 22.14
CA ALA A 95 5.77 -1.64 21.30
C ALA A 95 4.59 -2.30 20.57
N GLU A 96 3.48 -2.53 21.26
CA GLU A 96 2.24 -3.05 20.69
C GLU A 96 1.62 -2.07 19.68
N LEU A 97 1.60 -0.77 20.01
CA LEU A 97 1.16 0.26 19.08
C LEU A 97 2.07 0.34 17.85
N ARG A 98 3.39 0.21 18.02
CA ARG A 98 4.35 0.15 16.91
C ARG A 98 4.13 -1.08 16.04
N GLU A 99 3.86 -2.24 16.63
CA GLU A 99 3.54 -3.47 15.89
C GLU A 99 2.26 -3.29 15.07
N ARG A 100 1.21 -2.74 15.69
CA ARG A 100 -0.09 -2.46 15.04
C ARG A 100 -0.03 -1.37 13.97
N LEU A 101 0.86 -0.39 14.11
CA LEU A 101 1.04 0.70 13.15
C LEU A 101 2.12 0.41 12.09
N SER A 102 2.92 -0.63 12.28
CA SER A 102 3.90 -1.06 11.27
C SER A 102 3.16 -1.70 10.09
N PRO A 103 3.49 -1.33 8.84
CA PRO A 103 2.95 -2.02 7.67
C PRO A 103 3.44 -3.47 7.70
N SER A 104 2.59 -4.39 8.16
CA SER A 104 2.95 -5.81 8.24
C SER A 104 3.24 -6.35 6.83
N PRO A 105 4.42 -6.98 6.60
CA PRO A 105 4.74 -7.64 5.34
C PRO A 105 3.67 -8.64 4.88
N ALA A 106 2.97 -9.28 5.83
CA ALA A 106 1.88 -10.22 5.56
C ALA A 106 0.66 -9.54 4.90
N HIS A 107 0.40 -8.27 5.21
CA HIS A 107 -0.70 -7.51 4.61
C HIS A 107 -0.38 -7.11 3.16
N LEU A 108 0.89 -6.84 2.86
CA LEU A 108 1.35 -6.50 1.52
C LEU A 108 1.46 -7.75 0.62
N SER A 109 1.94 -8.88 1.15
CA SER A 109 2.00 -10.14 0.41
C SER A 109 0.60 -10.65 0.03
N SER A 110 -0.36 -10.62 0.96
CA SER A 110 -1.76 -10.97 0.67
C SER A 110 -2.40 -10.02 -0.36
N THR A 111 -2.01 -8.75 -0.35
CA THR A 111 -2.46 -7.76 -1.32
C THR A 111 -1.89 -8.02 -2.73
N LEU A 112 -0.59 -8.35 -2.84
CA LEU A 112 0.02 -8.77 -4.10
C LEU A 112 -0.60 -10.06 -4.64
N ALA A 113 -0.84 -11.05 -3.78
CA ALA A 113 -1.53 -12.29 -4.17
C ALA A 113 -2.93 -11.99 -4.74
N SER A 114 -3.68 -11.08 -4.09
CA SER A 114 -4.98 -10.65 -4.58
C SER A 114 -4.90 -9.89 -5.90
N MET A 115 -3.86 -9.09 -6.11
CA MET A 115 -3.61 -8.42 -7.38
C MET A 115 -3.32 -9.44 -8.49
N ARG A 116 -2.42 -10.39 -8.23
CA ARG A 116 -2.07 -11.47 -9.15
C ARG A 116 -3.31 -12.27 -9.58
N GLU A 117 -4.14 -12.66 -8.62
CA GLU A 117 -5.41 -13.37 -8.89
C GLU A 117 -6.36 -12.57 -9.78
N ARG A 118 -6.52 -11.26 -9.51
CA ARG A 118 -7.42 -10.39 -10.30
C ARG A 118 -6.87 -10.04 -11.68
N LEU A 119 -5.55 -10.02 -11.85
CA LEU A 119 -4.90 -9.75 -13.15
C LEU A 119 -4.74 -11.00 -14.01
N ALA A 120 -4.75 -12.20 -13.43
CA ALA A 120 -4.69 -13.47 -14.15
C ALA A 120 -5.71 -13.57 -15.30
N PRO A 121 -7.03 -13.29 -15.12
CA PRO A 121 -7.99 -13.39 -16.23
C PRO A 121 -7.71 -12.40 -17.36
N PHE A 122 -7.23 -11.19 -17.04
CA PHE A 122 -6.90 -10.20 -18.07
C PHE A 122 -5.61 -10.56 -18.81
N THR A 123 -4.64 -11.16 -18.11
CA THR A 123 -3.39 -11.66 -18.70
C THR A 123 -3.70 -12.81 -19.66
N GLN A 124 -4.56 -13.75 -19.24
CA GLN A 124 -5.01 -14.85 -20.09
C GLN A 124 -5.82 -14.36 -21.29
N GLN A 125 -6.72 -13.39 -21.09
CA GLN A 125 -7.49 -12.78 -22.17
C GLN A 125 -6.55 -12.17 -23.20
N LEU A 126 -5.57 -11.36 -22.78
CA LEU A 126 -4.61 -10.73 -23.68
C LEU A 126 -3.81 -11.78 -24.45
N GLN A 127 -3.28 -12.81 -23.78
CA GLN A 127 -2.54 -13.90 -24.41
C GLN A 127 -3.38 -14.58 -25.51
N ASN A 128 -4.63 -14.93 -25.20
CA ASN A 128 -5.52 -15.58 -26.16
C ASN A 128 -5.81 -14.68 -27.36
N SER A 129 -6.10 -13.39 -27.13
CA SER A 129 -6.34 -12.42 -28.19
C SER A 129 -5.10 -12.19 -29.06
N LEU A 130 -3.91 -12.07 -28.46
CA LEU A 130 -2.66 -11.94 -29.21
C LEU A 130 -2.34 -13.20 -30.02
N SER A 131 -2.60 -14.38 -29.46
CA SER A 131 -2.41 -15.65 -30.18
C SER A 131 -3.35 -15.76 -31.37
N SER A 132 -4.63 -15.44 -31.19
CA SER A 132 -5.62 -15.43 -32.28
C SER A 132 -5.22 -14.43 -33.37
N ASN A 133 -4.93 -13.19 -32.99
CA ASN A 133 -4.54 -12.15 -33.95
C ASN A 133 -3.27 -12.51 -34.72
N THR A 134 -2.29 -13.12 -34.05
CA THR A 134 -1.07 -13.63 -34.70
C THR A 134 -1.40 -14.74 -35.70
N GLN A 135 -2.24 -15.69 -35.31
CA GLN A 135 -2.65 -16.79 -36.19
C GLN A 135 -3.40 -16.26 -37.41
N ASP A 136 -4.32 -15.31 -37.22
CA ASP A 136 -5.11 -14.70 -38.29
C ASP A 136 -4.22 -13.88 -39.24
N LEU A 137 -3.30 -13.07 -38.70
CA LEU A 137 -2.33 -12.30 -39.48
C LEU A 137 -1.44 -13.23 -40.31
N CYS A 138 -0.82 -14.23 -39.68
CA CYS A 138 0.07 -15.16 -40.35
C CYS A 138 -0.66 -16.02 -41.40
N GLY A 139 -1.92 -16.38 -41.14
CA GLY A 139 -2.77 -17.04 -42.12
C GLY A 139 -3.04 -16.17 -43.35
N GLN A 140 -3.41 -14.90 -43.15
CA GLN A 140 -3.63 -13.95 -44.24
C GLN A 140 -2.37 -13.75 -45.07
N LEU A 141 -1.23 -13.48 -44.43
CA LEU A 141 0.06 -13.29 -45.12
C LEU A 141 0.48 -14.54 -45.91
N SER A 142 0.23 -15.73 -45.37
CA SER A 142 0.52 -17.00 -46.07
C SER A 142 -0.37 -17.21 -47.30
N LEU A 143 -1.66 -16.85 -47.23
CA LEU A 143 -2.59 -16.93 -48.36
C LEU A 143 -2.16 -16.02 -49.50
N TYR A 144 -1.64 -14.82 -49.20
CA TYR A 144 -1.10 -13.92 -50.22
C TYR A 144 0.13 -14.52 -50.92
N LEU A 145 1.07 -15.09 -50.17
CA LEU A 145 2.23 -15.77 -50.76
C LEU A 145 1.83 -16.96 -51.63
N GLN A 146 0.84 -17.74 -51.20
CA GLN A 146 0.32 -18.84 -51.99
C GLN A 146 -0.36 -18.35 -53.28
N GLY A 147 -1.10 -17.24 -53.22
CA GLY A 147 -1.70 -16.61 -54.39
C GLY A 147 -0.65 -16.15 -55.41
N LEU A 148 0.42 -15.49 -54.93
CA LEU A 148 1.58 -15.11 -55.74
C LEU A 148 2.22 -16.33 -56.42
N GLU A 149 2.44 -17.41 -55.66
CA GLU A 149 3.01 -18.65 -56.18
C GLU A 149 2.15 -19.26 -57.29
N THR A 150 0.82 -19.25 -57.14
CA THR A 150 -0.07 -19.75 -58.19
C THR A 150 -0.02 -18.89 -59.46
N ALA A 151 0.07 -17.57 -59.33
CA ALA A 151 0.16 -16.64 -60.46
C ALA A 151 1.52 -16.75 -61.18
N GLU A 152 2.62 -16.97 -60.44
CA GLU A 152 3.94 -17.27 -60.99
C GLU A 152 3.92 -18.58 -61.80
N ALA A 153 3.36 -19.66 -61.24
CA ALA A 153 3.29 -20.95 -61.91
C ALA A 153 2.46 -20.92 -63.20
N GLN A 154 1.49 -20.01 -63.29
CA GLN A 154 0.64 -19.80 -64.46
C GLN A 154 1.22 -18.81 -65.47
N ALA A 155 2.43 -18.27 -65.23
CA ALA A 155 3.06 -17.20 -66.02
C ALA A 155 2.21 -15.91 -66.12
N GLU A 156 1.30 -15.69 -65.18
CA GLU A 156 0.47 -14.48 -65.05
C GLU A 156 1.12 -13.45 -64.11
N ALA A 157 2.22 -13.81 -63.46
CA ALA A 157 2.98 -12.92 -62.59
C ALA A 157 3.55 -11.72 -63.37
N SER A 158 3.03 -10.54 -63.07
CA SER A 158 3.53 -9.26 -63.57
C SER A 158 4.11 -8.43 -62.42
N PRO A 159 5.06 -7.50 -62.67
CA PRO A 159 5.61 -6.64 -61.63
C PRO A 159 4.53 -5.86 -60.84
N ALA A 160 3.41 -5.52 -61.48
CA ALA A 160 2.28 -4.84 -60.83
C ALA A 160 1.58 -5.73 -59.79
N LEU A 161 1.45 -7.02 -60.07
CA LEU A 161 0.75 -7.98 -59.19
C LEU A 161 1.45 -8.12 -57.84
N TYR A 162 2.78 -8.09 -57.80
CA TYR A 162 3.44 -8.13 -56.50
C TYR A 162 3.52 -6.78 -55.83
N GLN A 163 3.63 -5.66 -56.56
CA GLN A 163 3.48 -4.35 -55.92
C GLN A 163 2.14 -4.27 -55.18
N GLU A 164 1.08 -4.80 -55.78
CA GLU A 164 -0.23 -4.95 -55.13
C GLU A 164 -0.18 -5.89 -53.92
N ALA A 165 0.46 -7.06 -54.03
CA ALA A 165 0.61 -7.99 -52.92
C ALA A 165 1.41 -7.40 -51.74
N PHE A 166 2.52 -6.71 -52.00
CA PHE A 166 3.32 -6.04 -50.97
C PHE A 166 2.56 -4.89 -50.31
N HIS A 167 1.82 -4.11 -51.10
CA HIS A 167 0.93 -3.09 -50.57
C HIS A 167 -0.12 -3.70 -49.63
N TRP A 168 -0.77 -4.80 -50.04
CA TRP A 168 -1.71 -5.53 -49.19
C TRP A 168 -1.06 -6.07 -47.91
N MET A 169 0.08 -6.75 -48.01
CA MET A 169 0.81 -7.25 -46.84
C MET A 169 1.15 -6.12 -45.87
N SER A 170 1.58 -4.96 -46.37
CA SER A 170 1.84 -3.78 -45.53
C SER A 170 0.57 -3.26 -44.85
N GLN A 171 -0.56 -3.18 -45.55
CA GLN A 171 -1.83 -2.74 -44.97
C GLN A 171 -2.34 -3.72 -43.91
N THR A 172 -2.25 -5.03 -44.17
CA THR A 172 -2.65 -6.07 -43.21
C THR A 172 -1.77 -6.01 -41.94
N LEU A 173 -0.46 -5.80 -42.10
CA LEU A 173 0.46 -5.61 -40.98
C LEU A 173 0.13 -4.37 -40.15
N GLU A 174 -0.18 -3.24 -40.79
CA GLU A 174 -0.58 -2.01 -40.10
C GLU A 174 -1.89 -2.17 -39.33
N HIS A 175 -2.88 -2.82 -39.95
CA HIS A 175 -4.16 -3.11 -39.31
C HIS A 175 -3.97 -3.98 -38.07
N SER A 176 -3.25 -5.10 -38.18
CA SER A 176 -2.95 -5.97 -37.04
C SER A 176 -2.12 -5.25 -35.97
N SER A 177 -1.14 -4.42 -36.36
CA SER A 177 -0.36 -3.63 -35.40
C SER A 177 -1.23 -2.68 -34.57
N SER A 178 -2.19 -2.03 -35.21
CA SER A 178 -3.19 -1.17 -34.55
C SER A 178 -4.07 -1.99 -33.60
N GLU A 179 -4.55 -3.15 -34.04
CA GLU A 179 -5.38 -4.05 -33.23
C GLU A 179 -4.64 -4.56 -31.99
N VAL A 180 -3.38 -5.00 -32.15
CA VAL A 180 -2.51 -5.40 -31.04
C VAL A 180 -2.27 -4.24 -30.08
N ALA A 181 -2.02 -3.02 -30.58
CA ALA A 181 -1.85 -1.84 -29.73
C ALA A 181 -3.11 -1.52 -28.91
N ASN A 182 -4.30 -1.74 -29.48
CA ASN A 182 -5.57 -1.58 -28.79
C ASN A 182 -5.76 -2.63 -27.69
N LEU A 183 -5.50 -3.91 -27.99
CA LEU A 183 -5.57 -5.00 -27.02
C LEU A 183 -4.66 -4.76 -25.81
N ILE A 184 -3.40 -4.35 -26.07
CA ILE A 184 -2.43 -4.03 -25.02
C ILE A 184 -2.90 -2.83 -24.17
N SER A 185 -3.51 -1.83 -24.80
CA SER A 185 -3.99 -0.63 -24.10
C SER A 185 -5.26 -0.91 -23.28
N GLU A 186 -6.14 -1.79 -23.75
CA GLU A 186 -7.27 -2.28 -22.97
C GLU A 186 -6.80 -3.05 -21.73
N PHE A 187 -5.83 -3.96 -21.89
CA PHE A 187 -5.21 -4.67 -20.77
C PHE A 187 -4.61 -3.69 -19.76
N HIS A 188 -3.84 -2.70 -20.22
CA HIS A 188 -3.27 -1.66 -19.36
C HIS A 188 -4.35 -0.96 -18.52
N THR A 189 -5.42 -0.51 -19.19
CA THR A 189 -6.52 0.23 -18.56
C THR A 189 -7.22 -0.60 -17.50
N LYS A 190 -7.56 -1.86 -17.83
CA LYS A 190 -8.16 -2.80 -16.86
C LYS A 190 -7.25 -3.05 -15.67
N SER A 191 -5.95 -3.20 -15.92
CA SER A 191 -5.00 -3.51 -14.86
C SER A 191 -4.75 -2.34 -13.91
N VAL A 192 -4.65 -1.11 -14.44
CA VAL A 192 -4.62 0.10 -13.61
C VAL A 192 -5.90 0.22 -12.78
N GLY A 193 -7.06 -0.11 -13.35
CA GLY A 193 -8.33 -0.13 -12.62
C GLY A 193 -8.32 -1.11 -11.43
N VAL A 194 -7.73 -2.30 -11.59
CA VAL A 194 -7.54 -3.26 -10.49
C VAL A 194 -6.61 -2.70 -9.41
N ILE A 195 -5.50 -2.10 -9.80
CA ILE A 195 -4.53 -1.50 -8.86
C ILE A 195 -5.20 -0.39 -8.05
N GLU A 196 -5.90 0.55 -8.69
CA GLU A 196 -6.57 1.64 -7.99
C GLU A 196 -7.70 1.14 -7.08
N HIS A 197 -8.43 0.09 -7.47
CA HIS A 197 -9.43 -0.52 -6.61
C HIS A 197 -8.82 -1.14 -5.34
N LEU A 198 -7.74 -1.90 -5.49
CA LEU A 198 -7.02 -2.51 -4.36
C LEU A 198 -6.39 -1.45 -3.46
N LYS A 199 -5.84 -0.40 -4.05
CA LYS A 199 -5.31 0.77 -3.31
C LYS A 199 -6.42 1.44 -2.49
N ALA A 200 -7.61 1.66 -3.06
CA ALA A 200 -8.74 2.26 -2.36
C ALA A 200 -9.27 1.40 -1.19
N ILE A 201 -9.28 0.07 -1.32
CA ILE A 201 -9.62 -0.83 -0.21
C ILE A 201 -8.61 -0.70 0.93
N ASN A 202 -7.33 -0.57 0.60
CA ASN A 202 -6.23 -0.55 1.57
C ASN A 202 -5.90 0.85 2.15
N ALA A 203 -6.47 1.91 1.59
CA ALA A 203 -6.25 3.31 1.99
C ALA A 203 -6.93 3.71 3.32
N ARG A 204 -7.70 2.82 3.95
CA ARG A 204 -8.35 3.11 5.24
C ARG A 204 -7.39 3.21 6.43
N GLU A 205 -6.09 2.96 6.24
CA GLU A 205 -5.07 2.98 7.29
C GLU A 205 -3.75 3.61 6.77
N GLN A 206 -3.41 4.80 7.26
CA GLN A 206 -2.14 5.57 7.20
C GLN A 206 -1.34 5.62 5.86
N GLU A 207 -1.15 6.84 5.33
CA GLU A 207 -1.08 7.14 3.89
C GLU A 207 0.30 7.25 3.19
N ALA A 208 1.44 7.35 3.88
CA ALA A 208 2.69 7.66 3.15
C ALA A 208 3.38 6.42 2.55
N ALA A 209 3.65 5.39 3.36
CA ALA A 209 4.43 4.23 2.94
C ALA A 209 3.64 3.29 1.99
N LYS A 210 2.30 3.20 2.13
CA LYS A 210 1.47 2.42 1.21
C LYS A 210 1.41 3.05 -0.19
N SER A 211 1.42 4.38 -0.27
CA SER A 211 1.36 5.11 -1.54
C SER A 211 2.59 4.81 -2.42
N GLU A 212 3.79 4.78 -1.85
CA GLU A 212 5.04 4.49 -2.57
C GLU A 212 5.04 3.08 -3.21
N HIS A 213 4.62 2.05 -2.46
CA HIS A 213 4.59 0.68 -2.98
C HIS A 213 3.56 0.51 -4.11
N TRP A 214 2.41 1.18 -4.02
CA TRP A 214 1.43 1.17 -5.12
C TRP A 214 1.93 1.88 -6.37
N GLN A 215 2.68 2.97 -6.20
CA GLN A 215 3.34 3.64 -7.33
C GLN A 215 4.37 2.73 -7.98
N GLU A 216 5.18 2.01 -7.19
CA GLU A 216 6.17 1.07 -7.72
C GLU A 216 5.51 -0.08 -8.49
N ILE A 217 4.47 -0.69 -7.92
CA ILE A 217 3.69 -1.75 -8.57
C ILE A 217 3.09 -1.26 -9.90
N SER A 218 2.47 -0.08 -9.89
CA SER A 218 1.88 0.52 -11.09
C SER A 218 2.93 0.84 -12.14
N SER A 219 4.09 1.37 -11.72
CA SER A 219 5.23 1.69 -12.57
C SER A 219 5.77 0.44 -13.26
N ARG A 220 6.05 -0.63 -12.52
CA ARG A 220 6.57 -1.90 -13.08
C ARG A 220 5.60 -2.52 -14.07
N LEU A 221 4.32 -2.58 -13.72
CA LEU A 221 3.31 -3.07 -14.65
C LEU A 221 3.23 -2.21 -15.91
N GLY A 222 3.25 -0.88 -15.76
CA GLY A 222 3.24 0.06 -16.87
C GLY A 222 4.46 -0.10 -17.78
N GLN A 223 5.65 -0.34 -17.22
CA GLN A 223 6.89 -0.60 -17.95
C GLN A 223 6.80 -1.91 -18.74
N GLU A 224 6.31 -2.98 -18.11
CA GLU A 224 6.15 -4.30 -18.74
C GLU A 224 5.19 -4.25 -19.94
N VAL A 225 4.05 -3.59 -19.76
CA VAL A 225 3.07 -3.37 -20.82
C VAL A 225 3.60 -2.48 -21.94
N SER A 226 4.31 -1.40 -21.59
CA SER A 226 4.90 -0.49 -22.57
C SER A 226 6.01 -1.15 -23.37
N SER A 227 6.85 -1.96 -22.70
CA SER A 227 7.90 -2.75 -23.34
C SER A 227 7.31 -3.71 -24.37
N MET A 228 6.24 -4.44 -24.01
CA MET A 228 5.55 -5.33 -24.94
C MET A 228 4.97 -4.59 -26.15
N ARG A 229 4.37 -3.41 -25.94
CA ARG A 229 3.84 -2.58 -27.03
C ARG A 229 4.93 -2.19 -28.01
N VAL A 230 6.06 -1.68 -27.49
CA VAL A 230 7.21 -1.27 -28.31
C VAL A 230 7.82 -2.46 -29.05
N GLU A 231 7.93 -3.61 -28.39
CA GLU A 231 8.42 -4.83 -29.02
C GLU A 231 7.53 -5.26 -30.20
N ALA A 232 6.21 -5.26 -30.02
CA ALA A 232 5.27 -5.58 -31.09
C ALA A 232 5.38 -4.60 -32.27
N GLN A 233 5.44 -3.29 -31.99
CA GLN A 233 5.58 -2.25 -33.02
C GLN A 233 6.91 -2.36 -33.78
N ASN A 234 8.01 -2.59 -33.08
CA ASN A 234 9.33 -2.74 -33.68
C ASN A 234 9.40 -3.96 -34.59
N ARG A 235 8.76 -5.07 -34.21
CA ARG A 235 8.72 -6.30 -35.02
C ARG A 235 7.97 -6.09 -36.33
N VAL A 236 6.81 -5.42 -36.29
CA VAL A 236 6.06 -5.07 -37.49
C VAL A 236 6.86 -4.11 -38.37
N GLY A 237 7.49 -3.10 -37.77
CA GLY A 237 8.35 -2.15 -38.48
C GLY A 237 9.55 -2.83 -39.15
N ALA A 238 10.18 -3.79 -38.48
CA ALA A 238 11.29 -4.57 -39.03
C ALA A 238 10.85 -5.41 -40.23
N LEU A 239 9.73 -6.14 -40.13
CA LEU A 239 9.20 -6.91 -41.27
C LEU A 239 8.85 -6.00 -42.45
N LYS A 240 8.21 -4.85 -42.20
CA LYS A 240 7.87 -3.89 -43.26
C LYS A 240 9.12 -3.36 -43.95
N ALA A 241 10.19 -3.06 -43.19
CA ALA A 241 11.46 -2.64 -43.75
C ALA A 241 12.13 -3.76 -44.57
N GLU A 242 12.12 -5.01 -44.08
CA GLU A 242 12.62 -6.18 -44.83
C GLU A 242 11.87 -6.35 -46.16
N LEU A 243 10.53 -6.30 -46.14
CA LEU A 243 9.70 -6.39 -47.35
C LEU A 243 9.97 -5.25 -48.34
N THR A 244 10.22 -4.03 -47.83
CA THR A 244 10.54 -2.87 -48.67
C THR A 244 11.92 -3.01 -49.32
N ALA A 245 12.93 -3.46 -48.56
CA ALA A 245 14.27 -3.68 -49.10
C ALA A 245 14.28 -4.79 -50.18
N LEU A 246 13.48 -5.84 -49.96
CA LEU A 246 13.29 -6.93 -50.92
C LEU A 246 12.65 -6.47 -52.25
N LEU A 247 11.82 -5.43 -52.22
CA LEU A 247 11.26 -4.81 -53.43
C LEU A 247 12.28 -4.00 -54.24
N GLU A 248 13.30 -3.44 -53.59
CA GLU A 248 14.32 -2.60 -54.24
C GLU A 248 15.42 -3.43 -54.91
N THR A 249 15.76 -4.58 -54.32
CA THR A 249 16.68 -5.55 -54.94
C THR A 249 15.95 -6.31 -56.03
N ALA A 250 16.44 -6.24 -57.28
CA ALA A 250 15.86 -6.88 -58.46
C ALA A 250 15.09 -8.17 -58.16
N TRP A 251 13.77 -8.09 -58.33
CA TRP A 251 12.77 -9.13 -58.07
C TRP A 251 13.03 -10.03 -56.84
N PRO A 252 12.34 -9.83 -55.71
CA PRO A 252 12.63 -10.61 -54.51
C PRO A 252 12.48 -12.11 -54.78
N GLY A 253 13.48 -12.88 -54.37
CA GLY A 253 13.37 -14.33 -54.38
C GLY A 253 12.27 -14.75 -53.40
N LYS A 254 11.36 -15.59 -53.90
CA LYS A 254 10.26 -16.20 -53.12
C LYS A 254 10.75 -16.74 -51.78
N ALA A 255 11.91 -17.39 -51.78
CA ALA A 255 12.50 -17.99 -50.60
C ALA A 255 12.82 -16.95 -49.50
N GLU A 256 13.36 -15.78 -49.86
CA GLU A 256 13.64 -14.71 -48.90
C GLU A 256 12.37 -14.14 -48.26
N VAL A 257 11.33 -13.90 -49.06
CA VAL A 257 10.05 -13.37 -48.57
C VAL A 257 9.38 -14.37 -47.62
N THR A 258 9.31 -15.65 -48.00
CA THR A 258 8.78 -16.72 -47.15
C THR A 258 9.56 -16.85 -45.85
N ALA A 259 10.90 -16.83 -45.90
CA ALA A 259 11.73 -16.93 -44.70
C ALA A 259 11.58 -15.74 -43.75
N SER A 260 11.43 -14.52 -44.29
CA SER A 260 11.16 -13.31 -43.50
C SER A 260 9.81 -13.41 -42.78
N LEU A 261 8.77 -13.84 -43.51
CA LEU A 261 7.43 -14.01 -42.95
C LEU A 261 7.37 -15.11 -41.89
N GLU A 262 7.98 -16.27 -42.14
CA GLU A 262 8.05 -17.37 -41.17
C GLU A 262 8.74 -16.93 -39.88
N ARG A 263 9.87 -16.21 -40.00
CA ARG A 263 10.60 -15.67 -38.85
C ARG A 263 9.73 -14.70 -38.06
N PHE A 264 9.01 -13.80 -38.74
CA PHE A 264 8.09 -12.90 -38.09
C PHE A 264 6.99 -13.67 -37.33
N CYS A 265 6.36 -14.65 -37.97
CA CYS A 265 5.27 -15.44 -37.39
C CYS A 265 5.70 -16.26 -36.16
N GLN A 266 6.86 -16.93 -36.23
CA GLN A 266 7.43 -17.65 -35.09
C GLN A 266 7.70 -16.72 -33.90
N ASN A 267 8.26 -15.54 -34.19
CA ASN A 267 8.55 -14.53 -33.18
C ASN A 267 7.29 -13.95 -32.52
N ALA A 268 6.27 -13.62 -33.32
CA ALA A 268 5.00 -13.10 -32.83
C ALA A 268 4.27 -14.13 -31.95
N ALA A 269 4.29 -15.41 -32.36
CA ALA A 269 3.70 -16.49 -31.57
C ALA A 269 4.42 -16.68 -30.22
N LEU A 270 5.76 -16.60 -30.21
CA LEU A 270 6.55 -16.70 -28.98
C LEU A 270 6.24 -15.54 -28.01
N GLN A 271 6.08 -14.32 -28.52
CA GLN A 271 5.79 -13.14 -27.70
C GLN A 271 4.50 -13.31 -26.87
N SER A 272 3.44 -13.88 -27.46
CA SER A 272 2.19 -14.17 -26.75
C SER A 272 2.40 -15.17 -25.60
N GLN A 273 3.23 -16.19 -25.81
CA GLN A 273 3.53 -17.21 -24.79
C GLN A 273 4.38 -16.65 -23.64
N VAL A 274 5.35 -15.79 -23.95
CA VAL A 274 6.30 -15.25 -22.96
C VAL A 274 5.66 -14.20 -22.06
N PHE A 275 4.62 -13.50 -22.51
CA PHE A 275 3.99 -12.42 -21.74
C PHE A 275 3.53 -12.87 -20.34
N GLN A 276 2.88 -14.03 -20.23
CA GLN A 276 2.44 -14.57 -18.96
C GLN A 276 3.62 -14.82 -18.01
N ALA A 277 4.68 -15.47 -18.50
CA ALA A 277 5.88 -15.71 -17.71
C ALA A 277 6.56 -14.40 -17.27
N ARG A 278 6.48 -13.35 -18.10
CA ARG A 278 7.03 -12.02 -17.81
C ARG A 278 6.26 -11.32 -16.70
N MET A 279 4.92 -11.40 -16.74
CA MET A 279 4.04 -10.93 -15.67
C MET A 279 4.31 -11.67 -14.35
N GLU A 280 4.49 -12.99 -14.40
CA GLU A 280 4.79 -13.79 -13.20
C GLU A 280 6.15 -13.47 -12.59
N ARG A 281 7.16 -13.23 -13.42
CA ARG A 281 8.47 -12.76 -12.95
C ARG A 281 8.38 -11.40 -12.26
N MET A 282 7.54 -10.50 -12.78
CA MET A 282 7.33 -9.18 -12.16
C MET A 282 6.68 -9.30 -10.79
N PHE A 283 5.68 -10.18 -10.61
CA PHE A 283 5.11 -10.45 -9.29
C PHE A 283 6.11 -11.08 -8.33
N GLN A 284 6.90 -12.06 -8.77
CA GLN A 284 7.95 -12.68 -7.94
C GLN A 284 8.98 -11.65 -7.47
N GLY A 285 9.44 -10.75 -8.36
CA GLY A 285 10.37 -9.69 -7.98
C GLY A 285 9.78 -8.70 -6.97
N LEU A 286 8.47 -8.41 -7.06
CA LEU A 286 7.77 -7.59 -6.08
C LEU A 286 7.64 -8.30 -4.71
N GLU A 287 7.42 -9.61 -4.71
CA GLU A 287 7.36 -10.44 -3.49
C GLU A 287 8.72 -10.49 -2.79
N GLU A 288 9.82 -10.74 -3.52
CA GLU A 288 11.18 -10.77 -2.99
C GLU A 288 11.60 -9.42 -2.36
N GLU A 289 11.26 -8.29 -3.00
CA GLU A 289 11.57 -6.96 -2.48
C GLU A 289 10.83 -6.65 -1.15
N LEU A 290 9.64 -7.22 -0.95
CA LEU A 290 8.90 -7.10 0.29
C LEU A 290 9.53 -7.93 1.42
N GLU A 291 10.06 -9.12 1.11
CA GLU A 291 10.74 -9.97 2.09
C GLU A 291 12.05 -9.35 2.60
N VAL A 292 12.85 -8.76 1.70
CA VAL A 292 14.13 -8.11 2.04
C VAL A 292 13.93 -6.87 2.92
N LYS A 293 12.90 -6.06 2.64
CA LYS A 293 12.52 -4.90 3.49
C LYS A 293 11.99 -5.35 4.85
N GLY A 294 11.27 -6.48 4.92
CA GLY A 294 10.81 -7.08 6.18
C GLY A 294 11.95 -7.57 7.07
N ALA A 295 12.95 -8.26 6.49
CA ALA A 295 14.12 -8.77 7.21
C ALA A 295 15.06 -7.67 7.72
N SER A 296 15.15 -6.55 6.99
CA SER A 296 15.93 -5.37 7.43
C SER A 296 15.35 -4.70 8.68
N SER A 297 14.09 -4.93 9.01
CA SER A 297 13.45 -4.42 10.24
C SER A 297 13.71 -5.28 11.49
N LEU A 298 14.23 -6.50 11.32
CA LEU A 298 14.37 -7.51 12.38
C LEU A 298 15.83 -7.76 12.83
N SER A 299 16.80 -7.03 12.30
CA SER A 299 18.21 -7.16 12.73
C SER A 299 18.63 -5.97 13.62
N PRO A 300 19.09 -6.20 14.87
CA PRO A 300 19.76 -5.17 15.64
C PRO A 300 21.19 -5.07 15.11
N SER A 301 21.44 -4.14 14.20
CA SER A 301 22.81 -3.85 13.76
C SER A 301 23.08 -2.36 13.81
N SER A 302 24.04 -2.09 14.67
CA SER A 302 24.69 -0.85 15.05
C SER A 302 24.99 0.09 13.90
N SER A 303 24.85 1.38 14.21
CA SER A 303 25.48 2.54 13.56
C SER A 303 25.17 2.78 12.09
N SER A 304 24.14 3.59 11.84
CA SER A 304 24.25 4.68 10.87
C SER A 304 23.28 5.79 11.24
N THR A 305 23.83 6.99 11.48
CA THR A 305 23.13 8.24 11.69
C THR A 305 22.32 8.59 10.45
N SER A 306 21.03 8.30 10.49
CA SER A 306 20.01 8.83 9.60
C SER A 306 18.96 9.49 10.49
N THR A 307 18.90 10.82 10.40
CA THR A 307 18.06 11.70 11.21
C THR A 307 16.58 11.44 10.92
N GLN A 308 16.00 10.46 11.60
CA GLN A 308 14.55 10.25 11.67
C GLN A 308 13.95 11.24 12.70
N PRO A 309 12.86 11.96 12.39
CA PRO A 309 12.24 12.92 13.31
C PRO A 309 11.67 12.31 14.60
N GLY A 310 11.56 10.98 14.69
CA GLY A 310 11.02 10.27 15.85
C GLY A 310 12.00 10.06 17.02
N GLY A 311 13.31 10.19 16.80
CA GLY A 311 14.32 10.00 17.86
C GLY A 311 14.36 11.15 18.87
N TYR A 312 14.17 12.37 18.39
CA TYR A 312 14.21 13.59 19.23
C TYR A 312 13.11 13.59 20.30
N LEU A 313 11.92 13.07 20.04
CA LEU A 313 10.86 13.00 21.06
C LEU A 313 11.18 11.98 22.15
N GLN A 314 11.77 10.84 21.80
CA GLN A 314 12.08 9.77 22.76
C GLN A 314 13.26 10.14 23.68
N GLU A 315 14.30 10.76 23.13
CA GLU A 315 15.45 11.23 23.91
C GLU A 315 15.03 12.41 24.80
N ASP A 316 14.29 13.36 24.26
CA ASP A 316 13.90 14.57 24.99
C ASP A 316 12.85 14.27 26.08
N PHE A 317 11.94 13.29 25.88
CA PHE A 317 11.06 12.82 26.96
C PHE A 317 11.79 11.99 28.01
N SER A 318 12.70 11.09 27.60
CA SER A 318 13.43 10.28 28.56
C SER A 318 14.34 11.14 29.43
N VAL A 319 14.98 12.15 28.83
CA VAL A 319 15.82 13.11 29.56
C VAL A 319 14.99 14.01 30.46
N LYS A 320 13.86 14.55 29.99
CA LYS A 320 12.96 15.38 30.82
C LYS A 320 12.31 14.60 31.96
N LEU A 321 11.91 13.35 31.73
CA LEU A 321 11.33 12.49 32.75
C LEU A 321 12.39 12.06 33.78
N SER A 322 13.61 11.73 33.34
CA SER A 322 14.73 11.46 34.25
C SER A 322 15.12 12.68 35.07
N ALA A 323 15.11 13.87 34.46
CA ALA A 323 15.36 15.13 35.15
C ALA A 323 14.27 15.45 36.18
N LEU A 324 12.99 15.23 35.84
CA LEU A 324 11.86 15.41 36.76
C LEU A 324 11.92 14.42 37.94
N ILE A 325 12.29 13.18 37.69
CA ILE A 325 12.47 12.17 38.75
C ILE A 325 13.65 12.54 39.65
N GLN A 326 14.75 13.04 39.09
CA GLN A 326 15.86 13.58 39.89
C GLN A 326 15.42 14.79 40.69
N ASP A 327 14.68 15.72 40.11
CA ASP A 327 14.20 16.94 40.80
C ASP A 327 13.27 16.59 41.98
N ILE A 328 12.39 15.61 41.80
CA ILE A 328 11.52 15.07 42.87
C ILE A 328 12.34 14.37 43.96
N LEU A 329 13.42 13.65 43.59
CA LEU A 329 14.31 13.00 44.55
C LEU A 329 15.18 13.97 45.35
N HIS A 330 15.43 15.18 44.83
CA HIS A 330 16.26 16.20 45.49
C HIS A 330 15.44 17.31 46.18
N SER A 331 14.11 17.36 45.95
CA SER A 331 13.18 18.30 46.60
C SER A 331 12.50 17.76 47.87
N VAL A 332 12.99 16.65 48.44
CA VAL A 332 12.52 16.08 49.73
C VAL A 332 13.62 16.16 50.78
#